data_AF-A0A7Y5IXL9-F1
#
_entry.id   AF-A0A7Y5IXL9-F1
#
_cell.length_a   1.000
_cell.length_b   1.000
_cell.length_c   1.000
_cell.angle_alpha   90.00
_cell.angle_beta   90.00
_cell.angle_gamma   90.00
#
_symmetry.space_group_name_H-M   'P 1'
#
loop_
_entity.id
_entity.type
_entity.pdbx_description
1 polymer ?
#
loop_
_entity_poly.entity_id
_entity_poly.type
_entity_poly.pdbx_seq_one_letter_code
_entity_poly.pdbx_strand_id
1 'polypeptide(L)'
;MTAPKSALSGIQKVLGKSPYQAHAGCCTWLNGVFWIRILATLPNGNLVIENLHDVGKIAIKKVEWVIEPDLVYPLLRGRDVHRWRAEPSAHIILAQDPKTRRGIPESVMVLKYPKTFSYFKQFEGDPKNPEHGALRGRSGYRKYFNPTDPFYSMYNVGPYTMSKWKVLWPEVGHSVRASVCGPTRGKESKPSLPDHTIIVIPCDTAKEAYYVAGMLNSSPAQIAVRSYIVLHPSPHILEHIHIPRFNPENRLHVHLAEISRQCHLNRGPEEMEEQIDRAAARIWRVNLAELRAIQEALSELSGGNPSGEDPDNPGDED
;
A
#
# COMPACT_ATOMS: atom_id res chain seq x y z
N MET A 1 -16.83 21.43 2.32
CA MET A 1 -17.37 20.38 1.45
C MET A 1 -17.91 21.06 0.20
N THR A 2 -17.36 20.76 -0.98
CA THR A 2 -17.66 21.42 -2.26
C THR A 2 -18.69 20.65 -3.11
N ALA A 3 -19.33 19.62 -2.56
CA ALA A 3 -20.30 18.80 -3.28
C ALA A 3 -21.64 19.52 -3.53
N PRO A 4 -22.35 19.22 -4.64
CA PRO A 4 -23.69 19.72 -4.92
C PRO A 4 -24.68 19.45 -3.79
N LYS A 5 -25.58 20.40 -3.52
CA LYS A 5 -26.59 20.30 -2.44
C LYS A 5 -27.44 19.02 -2.52
N SER A 6 -27.72 18.54 -3.72
CA SER A 6 -28.49 17.32 -4.01
C SER A 6 -27.83 16.04 -3.47
N ALA A 7 -26.49 15.99 -3.41
CA ALA A 7 -25.75 14.82 -2.93
C ALA A 7 -25.47 14.84 -1.41
N LEU A 8 -25.67 15.97 -0.73
CA LEU A 8 -25.25 16.16 0.66
C LEU A 8 -25.90 15.17 1.63
N SER A 9 -27.18 14.84 1.48
CA SER A 9 -27.86 13.91 2.40
C SER A 9 -27.28 12.50 2.32
N GLY A 10 -26.92 12.05 1.11
CA GLY A 10 -26.26 10.78 0.89
C GLY A 10 -24.83 10.78 1.44
N ILE A 11 -24.06 11.86 1.17
CA ILE A 11 -22.69 12.01 1.66
C ILE A 11 -22.64 11.97 3.19
N GLN A 12 -23.55 12.69 3.87
CA GLN A 12 -23.60 12.71 5.34
C GLN A 12 -23.73 11.32 5.98
N LYS A 13 -24.36 10.36 5.31
CA LYS A 13 -24.51 8.97 5.80
C LYS A 13 -23.23 8.15 5.69
N VAL A 14 -22.33 8.55 4.79
CA VAL A 14 -21.03 7.91 4.56
C VAL A 14 -19.98 8.45 5.54
N LEU A 15 -20.15 9.70 5.98
CA LEU A 15 -19.17 10.38 6.81
C LEU A 15 -19.12 9.84 8.24
N GLY A 16 -17.91 9.77 8.78
CA GLY A 16 -17.66 9.42 10.17
C GLY A 16 -16.40 8.58 10.34
N LYS A 17 -16.05 8.30 11.60
CA LYS A 17 -14.86 7.50 11.92
C LYS A 17 -15.10 6.02 11.66
N SER A 18 -14.20 5.40 10.93
CA SER A 18 -14.15 3.96 10.68
C SER A 18 -13.56 3.19 11.89
N PRO A 19 -14.04 1.95 12.17
CA PRO A 19 -13.36 1.02 13.08
C PRO A 19 -12.09 0.40 12.48
N TYR A 20 -11.82 0.60 11.19
CA TYR A 20 -10.58 0.17 10.54
C TYR A 20 -9.47 1.18 10.77
N GLN A 21 -8.24 0.69 10.90
CA GLN A 21 -7.05 1.52 10.98
C GLN A 21 -6.22 1.34 9.70
N ALA A 22 -5.83 2.48 9.11
CA ALA A 22 -4.94 2.53 7.96
C ALA A 22 -3.51 2.85 8.42
N HIS A 23 -2.54 2.32 7.70
CA HIS A 23 -1.11 2.50 7.95
C HIS A 23 -0.39 2.79 6.65
N ALA A 24 0.63 3.64 6.68
CA ALA A 24 1.58 3.72 5.57
C ALA A 24 2.41 2.43 5.50
N GLY A 25 2.82 2.05 4.28
CA GLY A 25 3.71 0.93 4.06
C GLY A 25 5.16 1.18 4.54
N CYS A 26 6.00 0.18 4.32
CA CYS A 26 7.37 0.15 4.83
C CYS A 26 8.20 1.30 4.25
N CYS A 27 8.90 2.03 5.11
CA CYS A 27 9.76 3.14 4.70
C CYS A 27 11.23 2.80 4.92
N THR A 28 12.02 2.91 3.85
CA THR A 28 13.46 2.62 3.88
C THR A 28 14.31 3.86 3.69
N TRP A 29 13.77 4.98 3.20
CA TRP A 29 14.49 6.21 2.86
C TRP A 29 15.70 6.08 1.91
N LEU A 30 15.93 4.88 1.38
CA LEU A 30 16.99 4.59 0.42
C LEU A 30 16.59 3.34 -0.38
N ASN A 31 15.46 3.48 -1.08
CA ASN A 31 14.78 2.39 -1.75
C ASN A 31 15.71 1.54 -2.62
N GLY A 32 16.63 2.16 -3.36
CA GLY A 32 17.55 1.45 -4.25
C GLY A 32 18.58 0.53 -3.56
N VAL A 33 18.69 0.56 -2.23
CA VAL A 33 19.48 -0.42 -1.45
C VAL A 33 18.61 -1.56 -0.92
N PHE A 34 17.35 -1.30 -0.58
CA PHE A 34 16.49 -2.31 0.03
C PHE A 34 15.65 -3.07 -0.98
N TRP A 35 15.34 -2.45 -2.11
CA TRP A 35 14.54 -3.04 -3.17
C TRP A 35 15.44 -3.72 -4.18
N ILE A 36 15.05 -4.93 -4.57
CA ILE A 36 15.91 -5.83 -5.33
C ILE A 36 15.12 -6.58 -6.40
N ARG A 37 15.83 -7.01 -7.44
CA ARG A 37 15.42 -8.08 -8.36
C ARG A 37 16.14 -9.36 -7.97
N ILE A 38 15.45 -10.48 -8.08
CA ILE A 38 16.07 -11.80 -7.95
C ILE A 38 16.50 -12.23 -9.35
N LEU A 39 17.79 -12.39 -9.56
CA LEU A 39 18.38 -12.82 -10.84
C LEU A 39 18.40 -14.35 -10.95
N ALA A 40 18.74 -15.04 -9.86
CA ALA A 40 18.79 -16.50 -9.83
C ALA A 40 18.61 -17.04 -8.40
N THR A 41 18.20 -18.30 -8.29
CA THR A 41 18.28 -19.08 -7.05
C THR A 41 19.39 -20.11 -7.19
N LEU A 42 20.36 -20.08 -6.29
CA LEU A 42 21.49 -21.01 -6.26
C LEU A 42 21.05 -22.39 -5.72
N PRO A 43 21.80 -23.48 -6.00
CA PRO A 43 21.46 -24.81 -5.51
C PRO A 43 21.32 -24.94 -3.98
N ASN A 44 22.00 -24.06 -3.23
CA ASN A 44 21.90 -24.00 -1.76
C ASN A 44 20.75 -23.12 -1.25
N GLY A 45 19.87 -22.64 -2.14
CA GLY A 45 18.71 -21.80 -1.81
C GLY A 45 19.02 -20.30 -1.67
N ASN A 46 20.28 -19.87 -1.71
CA ASN A 46 20.60 -18.45 -1.70
C ASN A 46 20.17 -17.77 -2.99
N LEU A 47 19.93 -16.47 -2.91
CA LEU A 47 19.47 -15.65 -4.02
C LEU A 47 20.62 -14.83 -4.58
N VAL A 48 20.82 -14.88 -5.90
CA VAL A 48 21.57 -13.86 -6.61
C VAL A 48 20.62 -12.71 -6.88
N ILE A 49 20.98 -11.52 -6.42
CA ILE A 49 20.14 -10.33 -6.48
C ILE A 49 20.83 -9.19 -7.22
N GLU A 50 20.04 -8.28 -7.77
CA GLU A 50 20.46 -6.96 -8.23
C GLU A 50 19.66 -5.92 -7.46
N ASN A 51 20.31 -4.89 -6.93
CA ASN A 51 19.59 -3.80 -6.29
C ASN A 51 18.94 -2.87 -7.33
N LEU A 52 17.76 -2.35 -7.01
CA LEU A 52 17.05 -1.36 -7.82
C LEU A 52 17.70 0.02 -7.68
N HIS A 53 18.98 0.13 -8.04
CA HIS A 53 19.83 1.29 -7.88
C HIS A 53 19.33 2.57 -8.56
N ASP A 54 18.45 2.42 -9.54
CA ASP A 54 17.84 3.44 -10.40
C ASP A 54 16.51 3.97 -9.86
N VAL A 55 16.10 3.58 -8.64
CA VAL A 55 14.84 4.05 -8.04
C VAL A 55 15.06 5.19 -7.04
N GLY A 56 14.30 6.27 -7.25
CA GLY A 56 14.37 7.48 -6.41
C GLY A 56 15.47 8.44 -6.86
N LYS A 57 15.58 9.57 -6.16
CA LYS A 57 16.44 10.70 -6.58
C LYS A 57 17.91 10.57 -6.21
N ILE A 58 18.26 9.55 -5.43
CA ILE A 58 19.62 9.37 -4.90
C ILE A 58 20.31 8.34 -5.78
N ALA A 59 21.41 8.74 -6.43
CA ALA A 59 22.23 7.80 -7.19
C ALA A 59 22.83 6.74 -6.25
N ILE A 60 22.53 5.47 -6.51
CA ILE A 60 23.06 4.33 -5.78
C ILE A 60 23.93 3.50 -6.71
N LYS A 61 25.02 2.95 -6.20
CA LYS A 61 25.84 2.00 -6.95
C LYS A 61 25.01 0.75 -7.29
N LYS A 62 25.03 0.35 -8.57
CA LYS A 62 24.53 -0.95 -9.01
C LYS A 62 25.43 -2.07 -8.49
N VAL A 63 24.85 -3.05 -7.81
CA VAL A 63 25.54 -4.19 -7.21
C VAL A 63 24.73 -5.45 -7.45
N GLU A 64 25.40 -6.48 -7.95
CA GLU A 64 24.93 -7.86 -7.88
C GLU A 64 25.54 -8.56 -6.67
N TRP A 65 24.73 -9.27 -5.91
CA TRP A 65 25.19 -9.91 -4.67
C TRP A 65 24.43 -11.21 -4.37
N VAL A 66 25.02 -12.07 -3.55
CA VAL A 66 24.35 -13.29 -3.06
C VAL A 66 23.83 -13.03 -1.66
N ILE A 67 22.56 -13.27 -1.38
CA ILE A 67 21.95 -13.12 -0.05
C ILE A 67 21.15 -14.34 0.38
N GLU A 68 20.93 -14.47 1.68
CA GLU A 68 20.00 -15.45 2.25
C GLU A 68 18.54 -15.09 1.90
N PRO A 69 17.66 -16.07 1.61
CA PRO A 69 16.30 -15.79 1.16
C PRO A 69 15.35 -15.34 2.29
N ASP A 70 15.69 -15.58 3.55
CA ASP A 70 14.83 -15.43 4.74
C ASP A 70 14.27 -14.02 4.93
N LEU A 71 15.03 -12.99 4.57
CA LEU A 71 14.62 -11.60 4.71
C LEU A 71 14.03 -11.00 3.41
N VAL A 72 13.92 -11.79 2.34
CA VAL A 72 13.41 -11.31 1.05
C VAL A 72 11.89 -11.53 0.97
N TYR A 73 11.14 -10.45 0.71
CA TYR A 73 9.69 -10.45 0.58
C TYR A 73 9.26 -9.85 -0.75
N PRO A 74 8.12 -10.27 -1.34
CA PRO A 74 7.54 -9.55 -2.47
C PRO A 74 7.23 -8.10 -2.09
N LEU A 75 7.52 -7.16 -2.98
CA LEU A 75 7.33 -5.73 -2.77
C LEU A 75 6.19 -5.20 -3.65
N LEU A 76 5.26 -4.49 -3.04
CA LEU A 76 4.27 -3.65 -3.72
C LEU A 76 4.73 -2.20 -3.65
N ARG A 77 4.79 -1.55 -4.80
CA ARG A 77 5.08 -0.11 -4.95
C ARG A 77 3.83 0.61 -5.43
N GLY A 78 3.78 1.94 -5.33
CA GLY A 78 2.61 2.71 -5.78
C GLY A 78 2.14 2.34 -7.20
N ARG A 79 3.08 2.15 -8.13
CA ARG A 79 2.82 1.71 -9.52
C ARG A 79 2.29 0.28 -9.69
N ASP A 80 2.36 -0.53 -8.63
CA ASP A 80 1.89 -1.92 -8.63
C ASP A 80 0.43 -2.03 -8.16
N VAL A 81 -0.15 -0.91 -7.69
CA VAL A 81 -1.48 -0.86 -7.07
C VAL A 81 -2.40 0.02 -7.91
N HIS A 82 -3.36 -0.62 -8.56
CA HIS A 82 -4.45 0.01 -9.31
C HIS A 82 -5.79 -0.36 -8.68
N ARG A 83 -6.87 0.30 -9.15
CA ARG A 83 -8.24 -0.06 -8.77
C ARG A 83 -8.46 -1.55 -9.09
N TRP A 84 -8.86 -2.33 -8.09
CA TRP A 84 -9.09 -3.78 -8.17
C TRP A 84 -7.88 -4.67 -8.49
N ARG A 85 -6.65 -4.13 -8.57
CA ARG A 85 -5.45 -4.91 -8.90
C ARG A 85 -4.25 -4.50 -8.05
N ALA A 86 -3.61 -5.46 -7.38
CA ALA A 86 -2.34 -5.27 -6.70
C ALA A 86 -1.43 -6.48 -6.96
N GLU A 87 -0.35 -6.27 -7.70
CA GLU A 87 0.57 -7.34 -8.11
C GLU A 87 2.03 -6.92 -7.86
N PRO A 88 2.74 -7.56 -6.91
CA PRO A 88 4.13 -7.25 -6.66
C PRO A 88 4.99 -7.41 -7.91
N SER A 89 5.83 -6.43 -8.23
CA SER A 89 6.73 -6.47 -9.40
C SER A 89 8.22 -6.48 -9.03
N ALA A 90 8.54 -6.43 -7.74
CA ALA A 90 9.90 -6.46 -7.21
C ALA A 90 9.94 -7.17 -5.85
N HIS A 91 11.11 -7.19 -5.21
CA HIS A 91 11.29 -7.70 -3.85
C HIS A 91 11.94 -6.65 -2.95
N ILE A 92 11.79 -6.83 -1.64
CA ILE A 92 12.38 -6.00 -0.59
C ILE A 92 13.09 -6.87 0.44
N ILE A 93 14.24 -6.39 0.93
CA ILE A 93 14.92 -6.97 2.10
C ILE A 93 14.33 -6.35 3.37
N LEU A 94 13.57 -7.13 4.15
CA LEU A 94 12.98 -6.71 5.41
C LEU A 94 13.99 -6.86 6.56
N ALA A 95 14.79 -5.82 6.79
CA ALA A 95 15.83 -5.80 7.82
C ALA A 95 15.33 -5.32 9.22
N GLN A 96 14.01 -5.29 9.41
CA GLN A 96 13.34 -4.86 10.64
C GLN A 96 12.47 -5.99 11.17
N ASP A 97 12.51 -6.26 12.46
CA ASP A 97 11.62 -7.20 13.12
C ASP A 97 10.22 -6.57 13.29
N PRO A 98 9.16 -7.12 12.68
CA PRO A 98 7.80 -6.59 12.78
C PRO A 98 7.20 -6.67 14.19
N LYS A 99 7.68 -7.58 15.05
CA LYS A 99 7.13 -7.75 16.40
C LYS A 99 7.70 -6.70 17.34
N THR A 100 9.03 -6.59 17.41
CA THR A 100 9.72 -5.62 18.26
C THR A 100 9.72 -4.22 17.66
N ARG A 101 9.43 -4.10 16.36
CA ARG A 101 9.48 -2.86 15.57
C ARG A 101 10.85 -2.20 15.62
N ARG A 102 11.92 -3.01 15.69
CA ARG A 102 13.32 -2.57 15.71
C ARG A 102 14.10 -3.23 14.58
N GLY A 103 15.22 -2.61 14.20
CA GLY A 103 16.16 -3.22 13.27
C GLY A 103 16.60 -4.57 13.82
N ILE A 104 16.75 -5.56 12.94
CA ILE A 104 17.32 -6.85 13.35
C ILE A 104 18.70 -6.56 13.96
N PRO A 105 19.02 -7.06 15.18
CA PRO A 105 20.31 -6.78 15.79
C PRO A 105 21.49 -7.25 14.93
N GLU A 106 22.58 -6.49 14.90
CA GLU A 106 23.76 -6.85 14.07
C GLU A 106 24.32 -8.23 14.42
N SER A 107 24.34 -8.62 15.70
CA SER A 107 24.75 -9.95 16.13
C SER A 107 23.89 -11.07 15.50
N VAL A 108 22.59 -10.83 15.34
CA VAL A 108 21.67 -11.77 14.68
C VAL A 108 21.92 -11.77 13.18
N MET A 109 22.09 -10.60 12.56
CA MET A 109 22.33 -10.49 11.12
C MET A 109 23.66 -11.15 10.73
N VAL A 110 24.73 -10.95 11.49
CA VAL A 110 26.03 -11.60 11.25
C VAL A 110 25.94 -13.11 11.42
N LEU A 111 25.22 -13.60 12.43
CA LEU A 111 25.13 -15.03 12.70
C LEU A 111 24.24 -15.78 11.71
N LYS A 112 23.08 -15.20 11.36
CA LYS A 112 22.05 -15.89 10.56
C LYS A 112 22.02 -15.46 9.09
N TYR A 113 22.39 -14.21 8.81
CA TYR A 113 22.28 -13.59 7.49
C TYR A 113 23.61 -12.89 7.08
N PRO A 114 24.78 -13.57 7.21
CA PRO A 114 26.08 -12.94 7.02
C PRO A 114 26.25 -12.30 5.65
N LYS A 115 25.64 -12.86 4.60
CA LYS A 115 25.75 -12.31 3.25
C LYS A 115 24.86 -11.08 3.07
N THR A 116 23.66 -11.10 3.63
CA THR A 116 22.76 -9.93 3.70
C THR A 116 23.41 -8.79 4.52
N PHE A 117 24.06 -9.11 5.63
CA PHE A 117 24.82 -8.14 6.42
C PHE A 117 25.94 -7.51 5.58
N SER A 118 26.73 -8.34 4.91
CA SER A 118 27.84 -7.92 4.04
C SER A 118 27.34 -7.05 2.87
N TYR A 119 26.17 -7.37 2.31
CA TYR A 119 25.50 -6.55 1.31
C TYR A 119 25.22 -5.14 1.85
N PHE A 120 24.53 -5.02 2.98
CA PHE A 120 24.21 -3.71 3.56
C PHE A 120 25.46 -2.92 3.97
N LYS A 121 26.51 -3.60 4.46
CA LYS A 121 27.76 -2.95 4.86
C LYS A 121 28.42 -2.14 3.73
N GLN A 122 28.22 -2.52 2.48
CA GLN A 122 28.72 -1.75 1.33
C GLN A 122 28.08 -0.35 1.21
N PHE A 123 26.92 -0.15 1.82
CA PHE A 123 26.15 1.10 1.78
C PHE A 123 26.06 1.79 3.13
N GLU A 124 26.80 1.34 4.16
CA GLU A 124 26.66 1.86 5.53
C GLU A 124 26.96 3.37 5.63
N GLY A 125 28.07 3.80 5.02
CA GLY A 125 28.67 5.12 5.19
C GLY A 125 29.46 5.27 6.51
N ASP A 126 30.12 6.41 6.70
CA ASP A 126 30.86 6.70 7.93
C ASP A 126 29.89 6.96 9.10
N PRO A 127 29.95 6.20 10.21
CA PRO A 127 29.14 6.46 11.40
C PRO A 127 29.40 7.82 12.07
N LYS A 128 30.61 8.36 11.93
CA LYS A 128 31.01 9.66 12.50
C LYS A 128 30.64 10.82 11.59
N ASN A 129 30.69 10.59 10.27
CA ASN A 129 30.36 11.57 9.25
C ASN A 129 29.34 11.01 8.24
N PRO A 130 28.06 10.85 8.62
CA PRO A 130 27.08 10.21 7.76
C PRO A 130 26.84 11.02 6.48
N GLU A 131 27.25 10.45 5.34
CA GLU A 131 27.14 11.07 4.03
C GLU A 131 25.79 10.84 3.36
N HIS A 132 25.39 11.78 2.51
CA HIS A 132 24.18 11.63 1.72
C HIS A 132 24.31 10.43 0.76
N GLY A 133 23.27 9.59 0.70
CA GLY A 133 23.28 8.38 -0.12
C GLY A 133 23.81 7.12 0.56
N ALA A 134 24.29 7.23 1.81
CA ALA A 134 24.58 6.10 2.66
C ALA A 134 23.42 5.79 3.64
N LEU A 135 23.37 4.56 4.14
CA LEU A 135 22.34 4.07 5.06
C LEU A 135 22.30 4.87 6.36
N ARG A 136 23.45 5.29 6.91
CA ARG A 136 23.51 6.15 8.09
C ARG A 136 23.13 7.60 7.81
N GLY A 137 23.29 8.06 6.57
CA GLY A 137 22.97 9.42 6.14
C GLY A 137 21.48 9.67 5.86
N ARG A 138 20.68 8.60 5.72
CA ARG A 138 19.23 8.67 5.49
C ARG A 138 18.57 9.62 6.50
N SER A 139 17.81 10.58 6.00
CA SER A 139 17.17 11.62 6.82
C SER A 139 16.28 11.03 7.92
N GLY A 140 15.48 10.01 7.58
CA GLY A 140 14.64 9.33 8.57
C GLY A 140 15.44 8.51 9.59
N TYR A 141 16.56 7.91 9.20
CA TYR A 141 17.44 7.22 10.15
C TYR A 141 17.98 8.22 11.18
N ARG A 142 18.57 9.34 10.73
CA ARG A 142 19.11 10.39 11.60
C ARG A 142 18.06 11.05 12.50
N LYS A 143 16.79 11.07 12.07
CA LYS A 143 15.70 11.69 12.82
C LYS A 143 15.07 10.76 13.87
N TYR A 144 14.92 9.47 13.56
CA TYR A 144 14.09 8.55 14.36
C TYR A 144 14.87 7.43 15.04
N PHE A 145 16.16 7.27 14.76
CA PHE A 145 17.01 6.20 15.31
C PHE A 145 18.24 6.76 15.99
N ASN A 146 18.78 5.99 16.93
CA ASN A 146 20.06 6.30 17.55
C ASN A 146 21.20 5.91 16.60
N PRO A 147 22.34 6.62 16.63
CA PRO A 147 23.52 6.25 15.83
C PRO A 147 24.03 4.81 16.08
N THR A 148 23.72 4.24 17.25
CA THR A 148 24.07 2.87 17.65
C THR A 148 23.05 1.82 17.21
N ASP A 149 21.87 2.21 16.74
CA ASP A 149 20.89 1.27 16.21
C ASP A 149 21.41 0.66 14.88
N PRO A 150 20.98 -0.57 14.49
CA PRO A 150 21.43 -1.17 13.25
C PRO A 150 21.21 -0.23 12.06
N PHE A 151 22.26 0.07 11.30
CA PHE A 151 22.26 1.11 10.26
C PHE A 151 21.29 0.84 9.10
N TYR A 152 20.85 -0.40 8.93
CA TYR A 152 19.83 -0.84 7.97
C TYR A 152 18.40 -0.83 8.52
N SER A 153 18.15 -0.26 9.71
CA SER A 153 16.81 -0.19 10.30
C SER A 153 15.81 0.50 9.36
N MET A 154 14.56 0.04 9.39
CA MET A 154 13.45 0.52 8.56
C MET A 154 12.35 1.10 9.45
N TYR A 155 11.45 1.88 8.86
CA TYR A 155 10.32 2.48 9.57
C TYR A 155 8.99 2.02 8.99
N ASN A 156 7.89 2.25 9.70
CA ASN A 156 6.56 1.77 9.34
C ASN A 156 6.53 0.24 9.08
N VAL A 157 7.23 -0.51 9.93
CA VAL A 157 7.15 -1.96 10.00
C VAL A 157 6.54 -2.35 11.34
N GLY A 158 5.61 -3.28 11.32
CA GLY A 158 4.88 -3.75 12.49
C GLY A 158 4.07 -4.99 12.18
N PRO A 159 3.30 -5.55 13.14
CA PRO A 159 2.52 -6.75 12.88
C PRO A 159 1.55 -6.62 11.68
N TYR A 160 1.04 -5.41 11.44
CA TYR A 160 0.16 -5.10 10.30
C TYR A 160 0.83 -5.33 8.93
N THR A 161 2.14 -5.11 8.78
CA THR A 161 2.84 -5.34 7.50
C THR A 161 2.88 -6.83 7.16
N MET A 162 2.79 -7.69 8.17
CA MET A 162 2.79 -9.14 8.03
C MET A 162 1.41 -9.74 7.81
N SER A 163 0.35 -8.93 7.77
CA SER A 163 -1.01 -9.42 7.51
C SER A 163 -1.08 -10.16 6.17
N LYS A 164 -1.73 -11.33 6.15
CA LYS A 164 -1.87 -12.13 4.93
C LYS A 164 -2.78 -11.45 3.91
N TRP A 165 -3.87 -10.85 4.39
CA TRP A 165 -4.81 -10.09 3.58
C TRP A 165 -4.69 -8.61 3.91
N LYS A 166 -4.70 -7.79 2.87
CA LYS A 166 -4.57 -6.34 2.98
C LYS A 166 -5.46 -5.66 1.95
N VAL A 167 -6.07 -4.54 2.32
CA VAL A 167 -6.59 -3.56 1.36
C VAL A 167 -5.56 -2.45 1.21
N LEU A 168 -5.30 -2.06 -0.02
CA LEU A 168 -4.21 -1.17 -0.41
C LEU A 168 -4.71 -0.08 -1.35
N TRP A 169 -4.16 1.13 -1.24
CA TRP A 169 -4.29 2.17 -2.27
C TRP A 169 -3.05 3.07 -2.28
N PRO A 170 -2.71 3.71 -3.41
CA PRO A 170 -1.62 4.70 -3.45
C PRO A 170 -1.94 5.90 -2.55
N GLU A 171 -0.96 6.36 -1.77
CA GLU A 171 -1.09 7.51 -0.85
C GLU A 171 -1.29 8.83 -1.61
N VAL A 172 -0.81 8.91 -2.85
CA VAL A 172 -0.90 10.11 -3.69
C VAL A 172 -1.93 9.89 -4.79
N GLY A 173 -2.87 10.84 -4.91
CA GLY A 173 -3.89 10.86 -5.95
C GLY A 173 -5.11 11.68 -5.55
N HIS A 174 -6.05 11.86 -6.48
CA HIS A 174 -7.30 12.58 -6.26
C HIS A 174 -8.48 11.65 -5.88
N SER A 175 -8.23 10.34 -5.80
CA SER A 175 -9.23 9.32 -5.50
C SER A 175 -8.60 8.14 -4.77
N VAL A 176 -9.42 7.33 -4.11
CA VAL A 176 -8.97 6.07 -3.51
C VAL A 176 -9.14 4.97 -4.56
N ARG A 177 -8.02 4.45 -5.06
CA ARG A 177 -7.98 3.31 -5.99
C ARG A 177 -7.65 2.05 -5.20
N ALA A 178 -8.64 1.51 -4.49
CA ALA A 178 -8.42 0.39 -3.59
C ALA A 178 -8.28 -0.94 -4.34
N SER A 179 -7.43 -1.81 -3.82
CA SER A 179 -7.34 -3.21 -4.21
C SER A 179 -6.95 -4.11 -3.05
N VAL A 180 -7.15 -5.41 -3.24
CA VAL A 180 -6.83 -6.45 -2.27
C VAL A 180 -5.55 -7.17 -2.68
N CYS A 181 -4.61 -7.28 -1.75
CA CYS A 181 -3.51 -8.23 -1.86
C CYS A 181 -3.68 -9.33 -0.81
N GLY A 182 -3.55 -10.58 -1.26
CA GLY A 182 -3.65 -11.78 -0.45
C GLY A 182 -2.66 -12.86 -0.90
N PRO A 183 -2.66 -14.03 -0.23
CA PRO A 183 -1.82 -15.15 -0.65
C PRO A 183 -2.19 -15.65 -2.04
N THR A 184 -1.19 -15.85 -2.90
CA THR A 184 -1.36 -16.47 -4.23
C THR A 184 -1.51 -17.99 -4.05
N ARG A 185 -2.41 -18.63 -4.81
CA ARG A 185 -2.60 -20.09 -4.76
C ARG A 185 -1.30 -20.84 -5.07
N GLY A 186 -0.98 -21.87 -4.28
CA GLY A 186 0.04 -22.88 -4.61
C GLY A 186 1.44 -22.66 -4.06
N LYS A 187 1.72 -21.57 -3.33
CA LYS A 187 2.96 -21.41 -2.57
C LYS A 187 2.63 -20.90 -1.17
N GLU A 188 3.28 -21.41 -0.14
CA GLU A 188 3.43 -20.69 1.13
C GLU A 188 4.29 -19.45 0.86
N SER A 189 3.70 -18.45 0.20
CA SER A 189 4.40 -17.23 -0.15
C SER A 189 4.38 -16.30 1.05
N LYS A 190 5.54 -15.77 1.40
CA LYS A 190 5.66 -14.64 2.30
C LYS A 190 4.68 -13.51 1.89
N PRO A 191 4.09 -12.79 2.85
CA PRO A 191 3.17 -11.71 2.54
C PRO A 191 3.88 -10.62 1.72
N SER A 192 3.18 -10.07 0.74
CA SER A 192 3.65 -8.89 0.03
C SER A 192 3.71 -7.70 0.98
N LEU A 193 4.84 -6.97 0.92
CA LEU A 193 5.08 -5.79 1.72
C LEU A 193 4.85 -4.53 0.86
N PRO A 194 3.91 -3.66 1.24
CA PRO A 194 3.75 -2.37 0.59
C PRO A 194 4.86 -1.42 1.01
N ASP A 195 5.29 -0.58 0.08
CA ASP A 195 6.20 0.52 0.37
C ASP A 195 5.47 1.75 0.93
N HIS A 196 6.23 2.74 1.38
CA HIS A 196 5.72 3.98 1.96
C HIS A 196 4.79 4.79 1.04
N THR A 197 4.72 4.50 -0.26
CA THR A 197 3.80 5.18 -1.20
C THR A 197 2.40 4.57 -1.22
N ILE A 198 2.17 3.51 -0.43
CA ILE A 198 0.91 2.79 -0.34
C ILE A 198 0.36 2.88 1.08
N ILE A 199 -0.95 3.11 1.19
CA ILE A 199 -1.71 3.00 2.42
C ILE A 199 -2.36 1.62 2.52
N VAL A 200 -2.43 1.10 3.74
CA VAL A 200 -2.72 -0.30 4.04
C VAL A 200 -3.76 -0.43 5.14
N ILE A 201 -4.78 -1.25 4.92
CA ILE A 201 -5.64 -1.78 5.99
C ILE A 201 -5.36 -3.27 6.11
N PRO A 202 -4.81 -3.76 7.25
CA PRO A 202 -4.68 -5.19 7.49
C PRO A 202 -6.08 -5.81 7.69
N CYS A 203 -6.31 -6.99 7.10
CA CYS A 203 -7.55 -7.75 7.25
C CYS A 203 -7.24 -9.20 7.63
N ASP A 204 -8.13 -9.82 8.38
CA ASP A 204 -7.93 -11.20 8.85
C ASP A 204 -8.29 -12.22 7.76
N THR A 205 -9.25 -11.87 6.89
CA THR A 205 -9.78 -12.77 5.87
C THR A 205 -9.91 -12.11 4.50
N ALA A 206 -9.93 -12.94 3.46
CA ALA A 206 -10.22 -12.49 2.09
C ALA A 206 -11.55 -11.75 1.99
N LYS A 207 -12.60 -12.27 2.65
CA LYS A 207 -13.96 -11.69 2.60
C LYS A 207 -13.99 -10.30 3.21
N GLU A 208 -13.34 -10.10 4.36
CA GLU A 208 -13.22 -8.79 4.98
C GLU A 208 -12.45 -7.81 4.07
N ALA A 209 -11.34 -8.25 3.48
CA ALA A 209 -10.56 -7.40 2.57
C ALA A 209 -11.38 -6.98 1.33
N TYR A 210 -12.05 -7.92 0.67
CA TYR A 210 -12.91 -7.61 -0.48
C TYR A 210 -14.11 -6.73 -0.10
N TYR A 211 -14.69 -6.93 1.09
CA TYR A 211 -15.74 -6.03 1.60
C TYR A 211 -15.22 -4.59 1.73
N VAL A 212 -14.09 -4.39 2.39
CA VAL A 212 -13.51 -3.06 2.61
C VAL A 212 -13.11 -2.40 1.29
N ALA A 213 -12.50 -3.15 0.36
CA ALA A 213 -12.15 -2.65 -0.97
C ALA A 213 -13.40 -2.25 -1.77
N GLY A 214 -14.47 -3.06 -1.71
CA GLY A 214 -15.76 -2.75 -2.32
C GLY A 214 -16.37 -1.45 -1.77
N MET A 215 -16.36 -1.28 -0.45
CA MET A 215 -16.84 -0.05 0.19
C MET A 215 -16.03 1.17 -0.27
N LEU A 216 -14.69 1.09 -0.26
CA LEU A 216 -13.81 2.20 -0.65
C LEU A 216 -13.94 2.60 -2.13
N ASN A 217 -14.10 1.64 -3.03
CA ASN A 217 -14.19 1.93 -4.47
C ASN A 217 -15.58 2.39 -4.93
N SER A 218 -16.61 2.26 -4.10
CA SER A 218 -17.97 2.68 -4.42
C SER A 218 -18.12 4.19 -4.54
N SER A 219 -19.04 4.65 -5.40
CA SER A 219 -19.37 6.06 -5.62
C SER A 219 -19.66 6.83 -4.31
N PRO A 220 -20.44 6.31 -3.34
CA PRO A 220 -20.63 6.99 -2.05
C PRO A 220 -19.33 7.27 -1.29
N ALA A 221 -18.36 6.36 -1.31
CA ALA A 221 -17.05 6.61 -0.72
C ALA A 221 -16.23 7.60 -1.55
N GLN A 222 -16.20 7.43 -2.88
CA GLN A 222 -15.42 8.28 -3.78
C GLN A 222 -15.82 9.75 -3.71
N ILE A 223 -17.11 10.06 -3.58
CA ILE A 223 -17.55 11.45 -3.44
C ILE A 223 -17.12 12.04 -2.09
N ALA A 224 -17.15 11.24 -1.01
CA ALA A 224 -16.69 11.66 0.30
C ALA A 224 -15.18 11.92 0.28
N VAL A 225 -14.39 11.01 -0.29
CA VAL A 225 -12.96 11.17 -0.56
C VAL A 225 -12.70 12.50 -1.30
N ARG A 226 -13.32 12.72 -2.45
CA ARG A 226 -13.09 13.92 -3.28
C ARG A 226 -13.56 15.22 -2.62
N SER A 227 -14.58 15.16 -1.78
CA SER A 227 -15.11 16.35 -1.09
C SER A 227 -14.27 16.81 0.10
N TYR A 228 -13.35 15.95 0.58
CA TYR A 228 -12.50 16.18 1.76
C TYR A 228 -11.00 16.22 1.44
N ILE A 229 -10.53 15.49 0.45
CA ILE A 229 -9.11 15.41 0.12
C ILE A 229 -8.73 16.58 -0.77
N VAL A 230 -8.05 17.56 -0.18
CA VAL A 230 -7.44 18.68 -0.92
C VAL A 230 -6.11 18.27 -1.55
N LEU A 231 -5.38 17.28 -0.98
CA LEU A 231 -4.02 16.95 -1.43
C LEU A 231 -3.73 15.44 -1.58
N HIS A 232 -3.99 14.57 -0.59
CA HIS A 232 -3.60 13.14 -0.66
C HIS A 232 -4.52 12.17 0.12
N PRO A 233 -4.84 10.97 -0.41
CA PRO A 233 -5.51 9.87 0.30
C PRO A 233 -4.63 9.20 1.36
N SER A 234 -4.23 9.99 2.36
CA SER A 234 -3.49 9.54 3.54
C SER A 234 -4.29 8.57 4.42
N PRO A 235 -3.67 7.93 5.43
CA PRO A 235 -4.38 7.06 6.38
C PRO A 235 -5.60 7.71 7.04
N HIS A 236 -5.62 9.04 7.16
CA HIS A 236 -6.69 9.80 7.82
C HIS A 236 -8.04 9.74 7.09
N ILE A 237 -8.12 9.23 5.85
CA ILE A 237 -9.43 9.02 5.18
C ILE A 237 -10.40 8.22 6.08
N LEU A 238 -9.88 7.23 6.82
CA LEU A 238 -10.70 6.41 7.69
C LEU A 238 -11.20 7.13 8.95
N GLU A 239 -10.74 8.36 9.22
CA GLU A 239 -11.32 9.24 10.24
C GLU A 239 -12.58 9.95 9.72
N HIS A 240 -12.75 10.02 8.39
CA HIS A 240 -13.81 10.76 7.73
C HIS A 240 -14.82 9.88 6.99
N ILE A 241 -14.48 8.63 6.64
CA ILE A 241 -15.38 7.68 5.97
C ILE A 241 -15.69 6.51 6.90
N HIS A 242 -16.96 6.37 7.30
CA HIS A 242 -17.38 5.34 8.23
C HIS A 242 -17.65 4.02 7.50
N ILE A 243 -16.65 3.15 7.37
CA ILE A 243 -16.87 1.79 6.84
C ILE A 243 -17.25 0.86 8.01
N PRO A 244 -18.49 0.34 8.10
CA PRO A 244 -18.85 -0.55 9.20
C PRO A 244 -17.94 -1.77 9.29
N ARG A 245 -17.69 -2.30 10.49
CA ARG A 245 -16.91 -3.53 10.64
C ARG A 245 -17.58 -4.65 9.86
N PHE A 246 -16.79 -5.42 9.13
CA PHE A 246 -17.30 -6.57 8.38
C PHE A 246 -18.00 -7.54 9.34
N ASN A 247 -19.17 -8.02 8.95
CA ASN A 247 -19.94 -8.99 9.71
C ASN A 247 -20.23 -10.18 8.77
N PRO A 248 -19.65 -11.36 9.01
CA PRO A 248 -19.84 -12.53 8.16
C PRO A 248 -21.28 -13.06 8.16
N GLU A 249 -22.11 -12.70 9.14
CA GLU A 249 -23.53 -13.06 9.22
C GLU A 249 -24.43 -12.08 8.45
N ASN A 250 -23.91 -10.88 8.12
CA ASN A 250 -24.64 -9.90 7.35
C ASN A 250 -24.57 -10.23 5.86
N ARG A 251 -25.70 -10.65 5.28
CA ARG A 251 -25.81 -11.01 3.86
C ARG A 251 -25.40 -9.89 2.91
N LEU A 252 -25.64 -8.62 3.24
CA LEU A 252 -25.21 -7.49 2.40
C LEU A 252 -23.69 -7.35 2.38
N HIS A 253 -23.02 -7.57 3.53
CA HIS A 253 -21.57 -7.49 3.63
C HIS A 253 -20.92 -8.62 2.83
N VAL A 254 -21.44 -9.85 2.97
CA VAL A 254 -20.96 -11.02 2.22
C VAL A 254 -21.19 -10.85 0.72
N HIS A 255 -22.36 -10.32 0.32
CA HIS A 255 -22.67 -10.07 -1.08
C HIS A 255 -21.74 -9.02 -1.71
N LEU A 256 -21.49 -7.90 -1.02
CA LEU A 256 -20.54 -6.88 -1.48
C LEU A 256 -19.13 -7.46 -1.63
N ALA A 257 -18.69 -8.27 -0.66
CA ALA A 257 -17.39 -8.93 -0.73
C ALA A 257 -17.26 -9.85 -1.96
N GLU A 258 -18.31 -10.58 -2.31
CA GLU A 258 -18.30 -11.45 -3.49
C GLU A 258 -18.27 -10.65 -4.79
N ILE A 259 -19.08 -9.59 -4.92
CA ILE A 259 -19.02 -8.71 -6.11
C ILE A 259 -17.62 -8.09 -6.22
N SER A 260 -17.06 -7.58 -5.12
CA SER A 260 -15.73 -6.99 -5.12
C SER A 260 -14.66 -7.99 -5.54
N ARG A 261 -14.75 -9.24 -5.08
CA ARG A 261 -13.86 -10.31 -5.54
C ARG A 261 -13.98 -10.54 -7.05
N GLN A 262 -15.19 -10.52 -7.61
CA GLN A 262 -15.39 -10.62 -9.06
C GLN A 262 -14.81 -9.41 -9.81
N CYS A 263 -14.90 -8.18 -9.25
CA CYS A 263 -14.20 -7.02 -9.80
C CYS A 263 -12.69 -7.24 -9.85
N HIS A 264 -12.08 -7.81 -8.80
CA HIS A 264 -10.64 -8.10 -8.80
C HIS A 264 -10.24 -9.15 -9.84
N LEU A 265 -11.10 -10.13 -10.12
CA LEU A 265 -10.85 -11.14 -11.15
C LEU A 265 -11.01 -10.58 -12.57
N ASN A 266 -11.94 -9.64 -12.77
CA ASN A 266 -12.34 -9.14 -14.09
C ASN A 266 -11.90 -7.69 -14.35
N ARG A 267 -11.06 -7.12 -13.49
CA ARG A 267 -10.57 -5.72 -13.56
C ARG A 267 -11.68 -4.66 -13.50
N GLY A 268 -12.75 -4.93 -12.76
CA GLY A 268 -13.82 -3.97 -12.45
C GLY A 268 -14.65 -3.55 -13.67
N PRO A 269 -15.35 -4.48 -14.35
CA PRO A 269 -16.27 -4.08 -15.41
C PRO A 269 -17.37 -3.16 -14.86
N GLU A 270 -17.79 -2.18 -15.66
CA GLU A 270 -18.73 -1.11 -15.27
C GLU A 270 -20.01 -1.67 -14.61
N GLU A 271 -20.61 -2.71 -15.19
CA GLU A 271 -21.80 -3.37 -14.65
C GLU A 271 -21.61 -3.94 -13.24
N MET A 272 -20.40 -4.41 -12.91
CA MET A 272 -20.09 -4.89 -11.56
C MET A 272 -19.81 -3.71 -10.62
N GLU A 273 -19.19 -2.64 -11.10
CA GLU A 273 -19.01 -1.42 -10.29
C GLU A 273 -20.35 -0.77 -9.93
N GLU A 274 -21.34 -0.78 -10.82
CA GLU A 274 -22.69 -0.36 -10.47
C GLU A 274 -23.33 -1.26 -9.39
N GLN A 275 -23.05 -2.57 -9.42
CA GLN A 275 -23.50 -3.48 -8.38
C GLN A 275 -22.81 -3.21 -7.04
N ILE A 276 -21.51 -2.88 -7.05
CA ILE A 276 -20.78 -2.38 -5.88
C ILE A 276 -21.49 -1.15 -5.32
N ASP A 277 -21.79 -0.16 -6.15
CA ASP A 277 -22.46 1.08 -5.75
C ASP A 277 -23.79 0.82 -5.07
N ARG A 278 -24.65 0.01 -5.68
CA ARG A 278 -25.96 -0.35 -5.12
C ARG A 278 -25.83 -1.11 -3.80
N ALA A 279 -24.86 -2.02 -3.69
CA ALA A 279 -24.65 -2.80 -2.47
C ALA A 279 -24.08 -1.95 -1.32
N ALA A 280 -23.08 -1.11 -1.61
CA ALA A 280 -22.48 -0.19 -0.64
C ALA A 280 -23.48 0.87 -0.17
N ALA A 281 -24.28 1.45 -1.07
CA ALA A 281 -25.33 2.40 -0.73
C ALA A 281 -26.33 1.83 0.29
N ARG A 282 -26.76 0.57 0.11
CA ARG A 282 -27.65 -0.11 1.07
C ARG A 282 -27.02 -0.25 2.45
N ILE A 283 -25.72 -0.53 2.53
CA ILE A 283 -25.00 -0.64 3.81
C ILE A 283 -25.00 0.70 4.56
N TRP A 284 -24.80 1.81 3.85
CA TRP A 284 -24.88 3.17 4.41
C TRP A 284 -26.30 3.73 4.51
N ARG A 285 -27.33 2.98 4.09
CA ARG A 285 -28.72 3.46 4.00
C ARG A 285 -28.87 4.71 3.10
N VAL A 286 -28.02 4.81 2.09
CA VAL A 286 -28.15 5.74 0.96
C VAL A 286 -29.19 5.16 0.02
N ASN A 287 -30.28 5.89 -0.21
CA ASN A 287 -31.35 5.44 -1.10
C ASN A 287 -30.97 5.67 -2.57
N LEU A 288 -31.80 5.17 -3.51
CA LEU A 288 -31.47 5.22 -4.94
C LEU A 288 -31.41 6.66 -5.50
N ALA A 289 -32.25 7.58 -5.01
CA ALA A 289 -32.23 8.97 -5.44
C ALA A 289 -30.96 9.67 -4.96
N GLU A 290 -30.56 9.43 -3.70
CA GLU A 290 -29.30 9.93 -3.16
C GLU A 290 -28.08 9.36 -3.88
N LEU A 291 -28.11 8.06 -4.20
CA LEU A 291 -27.04 7.41 -4.96
C LEU A 291 -26.89 8.01 -6.36
N ARG A 292 -28.00 8.26 -7.07
CA ARG A 292 -27.97 8.94 -8.38
C ARG A 292 -27.39 10.34 -8.27
N ALA A 293 -27.83 11.14 -7.30
CA ALA A 293 -27.29 12.48 -7.08
C ALA A 293 -25.78 12.45 -6.76
N ILE A 294 -25.31 11.44 -6.02
CA ILE A 294 -23.88 11.21 -5.77
C ILE A 294 -23.12 10.90 -7.08
N GLN A 295 -23.67 10.02 -7.92
CA GLN A 295 -23.05 9.62 -9.19
C GLN A 295 -23.01 10.78 -10.20
N GLU A 296 -24.07 11.59 -10.26
CA GLU A 296 -24.12 12.83 -11.04
C GLU A 296 -23.04 13.82 -10.57
N ALA A 297 -22.96 14.07 -9.26
CA ALA A 297 -21.94 14.95 -8.68
C ALA A 297 -20.50 14.46 -8.94
N LEU A 298 -20.25 13.15 -8.91
CA LEU A 298 -18.95 12.57 -9.25
C LEU A 298 -18.58 12.77 -10.71
N SER A 299 -19.56 12.65 -11.61
CA SER A 299 -19.38 12.88 -13.04
C SER A 299 -19.02 14.35 -13.31
N GLU A 300 -19.72 15.29 -12.68
CA GLU A 300 -19.43 16.74 -12.78
C GLU A 300 -18.01 17.07 -12.29
N LEU A 301 -17.62 16.52 -11.13
CA LEU A 301 -16.27 16.71 -10.58
C LEU A 301 -15.17 16.07 -11.45
N SER A 302 -15.50 15.07 -12.25
CA SER A 302 -14.56 14.42 -13.17
C SER A 302 -14.45 15.15 -14.51
N GLY A 303 -15.54 15.76 -14.99
CA GLY A 303 -15.58 16.53 -16.23
C GLY A 303 -14.99 17.95 -16.13
N GLY A 304 -14.76 18.46 -14.92
CA GLY A 304 -14.18 19.78 -14.65
C GLY A 304 -12.66 19.89 -14.75
N ASN A 305 -11.93 18.83 -15.11
CA ASN A 305 -10.48 18.83 -15.34
C ASN A 305 -10.17 18.83 -16.86
N PRO A 306 -10.10 19.98 -17.55
CA PRO A 306 -9.54 20.06 -18.88
C PRO A 306 -8.01 20.09 -18.79
N SER A 307 -7.41 18.96 -18.47
CA SER A 307 -6.01 18.66 -18.76
C SER A 307 -5.85 17.14 -18.73
N GLY A 308 -6.09 16.53 -19.89
CA GLY A 308 -5.81 15.13 -20.16
C GLY A 308 -4.29 14.89 -20.22
N GLU A 309 -3.64 15.03 -19.08
CA GLU A 309 -2.40 14.32 -18.81
C GLU A 309 -2.76 13.16 -17.88
N ASP A 310 -2.70 11.97 -18.45
CA ASP A 310 -2.61 10.74 -17.68
C ASP A 310 -1.29 10.82 -16.89
N PRO A 311 -1.30 10.95 -15.55
CA PRO A 311 -0.06 11.04 -14.77
C PRO A 311 0.73 9.72 -14.76
N ASP A 312 0.24 8.69 -15.46
CA ASP A 312 0.82 7.36 -15.56
C ASP A 312 1.83 7.20 -16.73
N ASN A 313 2.29 8.29 -17.35
CA ASN A 313 3.58 8.32 -18.04
C ASN A 313 4.59 9.13 -17.23
N PRO A 314 5.45 8.50 -16.40
CA PRO A 314 6.69 9.15 -16.04
C PRO A 314 7.53 9.16 -17.32
N GLY A 315 7.34 10.20 -18.14
CA GLY A 315 8.45 10.69 -18.92
C GLY A 315 9.60 10.90 -17.94
N ASP A 316 10.77 10.41 -18.31
CA ASP A 316 12.02 10.78 -17.69
C ASP A 316 12.06 12.32 -17.59
N GLU A 317 11.77 12.87 -16.41
CA GLU A 317 11.98 14.26 -16.07
C GLU A 317 12.71 14.31 -14.72
N ASP A 318 14.04 14.27 -14.87
CA ASP A 318 15.15 14.79 -14.04
C ASP A 318 15.19 14.58 -12.49
#